data_AF-A0A8J2SIC2-F1
#
_entry.id   AF-A0A8J2SIC2-F1
#
_cell.length_a   1.000
_cell.length_b   1.000
_cell.length_c   1.000
_cell.angle_alpha   90.00
_cell.angle_beta   90.00
_cell.angle_gamma   90.00
#
_symmetry.space_group_name_H-M   'P 1'
#
loop_
_entity.id
_entity.type
_entity.pdbx_description
1 polymer ?
#
loop_
_entity_poly.entity_id
_entity_poly.type
_entity_poly.pdbx_seq_one_letter_code
_entity_poly.pdbx_strand_id
1 'polypeptide(L)'
;SLREGRRLKTKFRLGCHDLRSSSSRTQLVRNAQCPCCESRESETIQHTLFECEAFEEERQAFLARLYSVCPPARRLTDEGRCRLVMGDELPREIEIPLYRYLIAISRLRLGILTEQGEGS
;
A
#
# COMPACT_ATOMS: atom_id res chain seq x y z
N SER A 1 10.13 6.67 -9.48
CA SER A 1 10.41 8.14 -9.44
C SER A 1 9.42 8.85 -8.50
N LEU A 2 9.62 10.12 -8.09
CA LEU A 2 8.65 10.84 -7.21
C LEU A 2 7.26 10.95 -7.85
N ARG A 3 7.21 11.14 -9.18
CA ARG A 3 5.97 11.17 -9.96
C ARG A 3 5.21 9.85 -9.88
N GLU A 4 5.92 8.73 -9.94
CA GLU A 4 5.34 7.39 -9.83
C GLU A 4 4.78 7.12 -8.43
N GLY A 5 5.52 7.48 -7.37
CA GLY A 5 5.02 7.35 -6.00
C GLY A 5 3.77 8.20 -5.73
N ARG A 6 3.73 9.43 -6.23
CA ARG A 6 2.52 10.28 -6.16
C ARG A 6 1.34 9.65 -6.90
N ARG A 7 1.57 9.11 -8.10
CA ARG A 7 0.56 8.39 -8.88
C ARG A 7 0.04 7.17 -8.11
N LEU A 8 0.92 6.41 -7.45
CA LEU A 8 0.53 5.28 -6.61
C LEU A 8 -0.29 5.73 -5.42
N LYS A 9 0.13 6.77 -4.67
CA LYS A 9 -0.66 7.32 -3.56
C LYS A 9 -2.09 7.69 -3.99
N THR A 10 -2.26 8.32 -5.15
CA THR A 10 -3.59 8.61 -5.71
C THR A 10 -4.37 7.34 -6.03
N LYS A 11 -3.75 6.32 -6.63
CA LYS A 11 -4.42 5.04 -6.92
C LYS A 11 -4.90 4.33 -5.65
N PHE A 12 -4.05 4.26 -4.63
CA PHE A 12 -4.41 3.72 -3.32
C PHE A 12 -5.61 4.48 -2.75
N ARG A 13 -5.59 5.81 -2.72
CA ARG A 13 -6.72 6.63 -2.22
C ARG A 13 -8.06 6.39 -2.91
N LEU A 14 -8.03 6.17 -4.22
CA LEU A 14 -9.24 5.95 -5.02
C LEU A 14 -9.77 4.51 -4.91
N GLY A 15 -9.12 3.64 -4.13
CA GLY A 15 -9.42 2.22 -4.09
C GLY A 15 -9.11 1.49 -5.41
N CYS A 16 -8.37 2.12 -6.32
CA CYS A 16 -7.93 1.54 -7.58
C CYS A 16 -6.69 0.68 -7.36
N HIS A 17 -6.85 -0.43 -6.64
CA HIS A 17 -5.81 -1.45 -6.49
C HIS A 17 -5.70 -2.39 -7.69
N ASP A 18 -6.65 -2.32 -8.63
CA ASP A 18 -6.53 -2.95 -9.94
C ASP A 18 -5.49 -2.24 -10.80
N LEU A 19 -4.24 -2.69 -10.71
CA LEU A 19 -3.23 -2.46 -11.74
C LEU A 19 -3.43 -3.40 -12.94
N ARG A 20 -4.67 -3.61 -13.39
CA ARG A 20 -4.94 -3.96 -14.78
C ARG A 20 -5.23 -2.68 -15.56
N SER A 21 -4.20 -2.13 -16.18
CA SER A 21 -4.39 -1.16 -17.25
C SER A 21 -4.98 -1.88 -18.46
N SER A 22 -6.30 -1.91 -18.59
CA SER A 22 -6.99 -1.71 -19.87
C SER A 22 -8.50 -1.66 -19.63
N SER A 23 -9.12 -0.55 -20.04
CA SER A 23 -10.54 -0.43 -20.44
C SER A 23 -11.51 -1.44 -19.85
N SER A 24 -12.07 -1.15 -18.68
CA SER A 24 -13.48 -1.47 -18.40
C SER A 24 -13.86 -0.90 -17.04
N ARG A 25 -15.02 -0.23 -17.00
CA ARG A 25 -15.78 -0.01 -15.77
C ARG A 25 -15.92 -1.36 -15.08
N THR A 26 -15.13 -1.64 -14.06
CA THR A 26 -15.24 -2.88 -13.30
C THR A 26 -15.53 -2.56 -11.85
N GLN A 27 -16.60 -3.19 -11.39
CA GLN A 27 -17.16 -3.13 -10.06
C GLN A 27 -16.06 -3.22 -9.02
N LEU A 28 -16.10 -2.32 -8.03
CA LEU A 28 -15.55 -2.59 -6.70
C LEU A 28 -16.06 -3.98 -6.29
N VAL A 29 -15.21 -4.99 -6.41
CA VAL A 29 -15.49 -6.33 -5.90
C VAL A 29 -15.51 -6.18 -4.39
N ARG A 30 -16.68 -5.86 -3.84
CA ARG A 30 -16.96 -5.99 -2.42
C ARG A 30 -16.53 -7.41 -2.06
N ASN A 31 -15.48 -7.53 -1.24
CA ASN A 31 -14.91 -8.79 -0.72
C ASN A 31 -13.82 -9.46 -1.56
N ALA A 32 -13.01 -8.71 -2.34
CA ALA A 32 -11.74 -9.27 -2.82
C ALA A 32 -10.84 -9.57 -1.59
N GLN A 33 -10.42 -10.83 -1.46
CA GLN A 33 -9.40 -11.21 -0.48
C GLN A 33 -8.03 -10.77 -0.97
N CYS A 34 -7.13 -10.42 -0.05
CA CYS A 34 -5.77 -10.08 -0.43
C CYS A 34 -5.10 -11.28 -1.12
N PRO A 35 -4.63 -11.13 -2.38
CA PRO A 35 -3.98 -12.24 -3.09
C PRO A 35 -2.53 -12.46 -2.61
N CYS A 36 -2.01 -11.58 -1.76
CA CYS A 36 -0.61 -11.57 -1.36
C CYS A 36 -0.35 -12.29 -0.04
N CYS A 37 -1.36 -12.50 0.80
CA CYS A 37 -1.21 -13.14 2.11
C CYS A 37 -2.19 -14.31 2.26
N GLU A 38 -1.82 -15.28 3.10
CA GLU A 38 -2.62 -16.49 3.33
C GLU A 38 -3.79 -16.27 4.29
N SER A 39 -3.83 -15.11 4.97
CA SER A 39 -4.81 -14.80 6.01
C SER A 39 -6.23 -14.56 5.51
N ARG A 40 -6.46 -14.59 4.18
CA ARG A 40 -7.77 -14.37 3.53
C ARG A 40 -8.45 -13.06 3.94
N GLU A 41 -7.64 -12.11 4.41
CA GLU A 41 -8.12 -10.81 4.84
C GLU A 41 -8.70 -10.03 3.67
N SER A 42 -9.65 -9.14 3.96
CA SER A 42 -10.20 -8.26 2.94
C SER A 42 -9.10 -7.36 2.39
N GLU A 43 -9.03 -7.26 1.06
CA GLU A 43 -8.06 -6.40 0.39
C GLU A 43 -8.44 -4.93 0.58
N THR A 44 -7.92 -4.32 1.63
CA THR A 44 -8.09 -2.89 1.94
C THR A 44 -6.76 -2.15 1.86
N ILE A 45 -6.83 -0.81 1.77
CA ILE A 45 -5.64 0.05 1.86
C ILE A 45 -4.94 -0.16 3.21
N GLN A 46 -5.72 -0.22 4.30
CA GLN A 46 -5.19 -0.47 5.63
C GLN A 46 -4.46 -1.81 5.67
N HIS A 47 -5.11 -2.87 5.18
CA HIS A 47 -4.52 -4.19 5.12
C HIS A 47 -3.20 -4.17 4.34
N THR A 48 -3.25 -3.69 3.09
CA THR A 48 -2.08 -3.64 2.20
C THR A 48 -0.90 -2.89 2.81
N LEU A 49 -1.15 -1.78 3.51
CA LEU A 49 -0.08 -0.91 4.01
C LEU A 49 0.39 -1.23 5.42
N PHE A 50 -0.45 -1.83 6.25
CA PHE A 50 -0.19 -1.92 7.68
C PHE A 50 -0.38 -3.31 8.29
N GLU A 51 -1.02 -4.25 7.60
CA GLU A 51 -1.36 -5.56 8.18
C GLU A 51 -0.84 -6.73 7.33
N CYS A 52 -0.73 -6.58 6.01
CA CYS A 52 -0.35 -7.65 5.10
C CYS A 52 1.06 -8.16 5.40
N GLU A 53 1.18 -9.42 5.77
CA GLU A 53 2.45 -10.05 6.17
C GLU A 53 3.46 -10.07 5.03
N ALA A 54 2.99 -10.19 3.77
CA ALA A 54 3.83 -10.19 2.58
C ALA A 54 4.66 -8.91 2.37
N PHE A 55 4.30 -7.82 3.04
CA PHE A 55 5.00 -6.54 2.95
C PHE A 55 5.55 -6.09 4.31
N GLU A 56 5.74 -7.01 5.25
CA GLU A 56 6.22 -6.67 6.59
C GLU A 56 7.58 -5.98 6.58
N GLU A 57 8.54 -6.47 5.81
CA GLU A 57 9.89 -5.90 5.77
C GLU A 57 9.87 -4.44 5.30
N GLU A 58 9.22 -4.17 4.17
CA GLU A 58 9.06 -2.82 3.62
C GLU A 58 8.29 -1.91 4.57
N ARG A 59 7.26 -2.45 5.23
CA ARG A 59 6.47 -1.75 6.23
C ARG A 59 7.33 -1.33 7.40
N GLN A 60 8.13 -2.23 7.97
CA GLN A 60 8.99 -1.91 9.11
C GLN A 60 10.02 -0.84 8.76
N ALA A 61 10.64 -0.92 7.58
CA ALA A 61 11.56 0.10 7.08
C ALA A 61 10.88 1.48 6.97
N PHE A 62 9.67 1.52 6.41
CA PHE A 62 8.89 2.75 6.32
C PHE A 62 8.49 3.29 7.69
N LEU A 63 7.96 2.45 8.57
CA LEU A 63 7.51 2.82 9.92
C LEU A 63 8.66 3.34 10.77
N ALA A 64 9.84 2.72 10.72
CA ALA A 64 11.02 3.21 11.42
C ALA A 64 11.35 4.67 11.01
N ARG A 65 11.26 4.98 9.71
CA ARG A 65 11.48 6.34 9.22
C ARG A 65 10.34 7.29 9.61
N LEU A 66 9.09 6.87 9.45
CA LEU A 66 7.91 7.64 9.86
C LEU A 66 8.01 8.06 11.32
N TYR A 67 8.35 7.12 12.20
CA TYR A 67 8.42 7.35 13.64
C TYR A 67 9.65 8.17 14.07
N SER A 68 10.70 8.21 13.26
CA SER A 68 11.84 9.10 13.49
C SER A 68 11.49 10.56 13.21
N VAL A 69 10.66 10.84 12.20
CA VAL A 69 10.29 12.21 11.81
C VAL A 69 9.02 12.68 12.52
N CYS A 70 8.05 11.78 12.70
CA CYS A 70 6.79 12.03 13.37
C CYS A 70 6.60 11.02 14.53
N PRO A 71 7.30 11.17 15.67
CA PRO A 71 7.16 10.29 16.81
C PRO A 71 5.72 10.05 17.31
N PRO A 72 4.81 11.06 17.28
CA PRO A 72 3.41 10.83 17.65
C PRO A 72 2.71 9.75 16.82
N ALA A 73 3.15 9.49 15.58
CA ALA A 73 2.57 8.45 14.73
C ALA A 73 2.70 7.04 15.31
N ARG A 74 3.64 6.78 16.25
CA ARG A 74 3.75 5.50 16.97
C ARG A 74 2.51 5.15 17.78
N ARG A 75 1.77 6.17 18.23
CA ARG A 75 0.59 6.02 19.08
C ARG A 75 -0.70 5.88 18.27
N LEU A 76 -0.62 5.96 16.94
CA LEU A 76 -1.77 5.84 16.07
C LEU A 76 -2.09 4.37 15.79
N THR A 77 -3.38 4.07 15.72
CA THR A 77 -3.90 2.82 15.15
C THR A 77 -3.54 2.71 13.66
N ASP A 78 -3.67 1.53 13.07
CA ASP A 78 -3.44 1.34 11.63
C ASP A 78 -4.33 2.26 10.79
N GLU A 79 -5.60 2.44 11.18
CA GLU A 79 -6.51 3.40 10.57
C GLU A 79 -5.98 4.84 10.69
N GLY A 80 -5.50 5.23 11.87
CA GLY A 80 -4.91 6.55 12.11
C GLY A 80 -3.65 6.78 11.27
N ARG A 81 -2.79 5.78 11.15
CA ARG A 81 -1.60 5.81 10.29
C ARG A 81 -1.99 5.88 8.82
N CYS A 82 -3.01 5.15 8.41
CA CYS A 82 -3.57 5.22 7.05
C CYS A 82 -4.06 6.62 6.71
N ARG A 83 -4.87 7.24 7.59
CA ARG A 83 -5.31 8.63 7.43
C ARG A 83 -4.14 9.60 7.32
N LEU A 84 -3.11 9.44 8.14
CA LEU A 84 -1.90 10.28 8.09
C LEU A 84 -1.16 10.14 6.76
N VAL A 85 -0.83 8.92 6.34
CA VAL A 85 0.02 8.70 5.15
C VAL A 85 -0.73 8.95 3.84
N MET A 86 -2.04 8.68 3.82
CA MET A 86 -2.91 8.89 2.67
C MET A 86 -3.53 10.29 2.61
N GLY A 87 -3.40 11.09 3.68
CA GLY A 87 -3.85 12.48 3.72
C GLY A 87 -3.15 13.39 2.71
N ASP A 88 -3.71 14.57 2.49
CA ASP A 88 -3.14 15.57 1.57
C ASP A 88 -1.85 16.19 2.13
N GLU A 89 -1.80 16.38 3.45
CA GLU A 89 -0.67 16.96 4.15
C GLU A 89 0.16 15.88 4.83
N LEU A 90 1.44 15.80 4.45
CA LEU A 90 2.43 14.93 5.06
C LEU A 90 3.75 15.69 5.16
N PRO A 91 4.55 15.52 6.22
CA PRO A 91 5.89 16.10 6.27
C PRO A 91 6.69 15.71 5.02
N ARG A 92 7.37 16.69 4.41
CA ARG A 92 8.12 16.50 3.16
C ARG A 92 9.19 15.42 3.30
N GLU A 93 9.74 15.28 4.51
CA GLU A 93 10.74 14.30 4.89
C GLU A 93 10.21 12.86 4.84
N ILE A 94 8.88 12.68 4.89
CA ILE A 94 8.20 11.37 4.80
C ILE A 94 7.64 11.10 3.40
N GLU A 95 7.44 12.11 2.55
CA GLU A 95 6.94 11.89 1.18
C GLU A 95 7.84 10.93 0.38
N ILE A 96 9.15 11.13 0.40
CA ILE A 96 10.08 10.28 -0.34
C ILE A 96 10.09 8.85 0.21
N PRO A 97 10.24 8.62 1.54
CA PRO A 97 10.08 7.30 2.14
C PRO A 97 8.74 6.62 1.80
N LEU A 98 7.63 7.35 1.90
CA LEU A 98 6.29 6.83 1.56
C LEU A 98 6.23 6.40 0.10
N TYR A 99 6.73 7.22 -0.82
CA TYR A 99 6.72 6.89 -2.24
C TYR A 99 7.56 5.66 -2.56
N ARG A 100 8.73 5.52 -1.92
CA ARG A 100 9.55 4.31 -2.05
C ARG A 100 8.82 3.09 -1.52
N TYR A 101 8.16 3.22 -0.37
CA TYR A 101 7.35 2.16 0.22
C TYR A 101 6.22 1.70 -0.72
N LEU A 102 5.44 2.64 -1.25
CA LEU A 102 4.34 2.33 -2.18
C LEU A 102 4.84 1.68 -3.48
N ILE A 103 6.00 2.09 -3.98
CA ILE A 103 6.63 1.47 -5.16
C ILE A 103 7.06 0.04 -4.84
N ALA A 104 7.65 -0.20 -3.66
CA ALA A 104 8.11 -1.53 -3.25
C ALA A 104 6.92 -2.49 -3.14
N ILE A 105 5.86 -2.12 -2.41
CA ILE A 105 4.61 -2.90 -2.32
C ILE A 105 4.07 -3.19 -3.73
N SER A 106 3.99 -2.17 -4.58
CA SER A 106 3.45 -2.35 -5.94
C SER A 106 4.26 -3.35 -6.76
N ARG A 107 5.59 -3.43 -6.58
CA ARG A 107 6.45 -4.37 -7.31
C ARG A 107 6.34 -5.78 -6.76
N LEU A 108 6.41 -5.94 -5.44
CA LEU A 108 6.27 -7.23 -4.77
C LEU A 108 4.93 -7.87 -5.09
N ARG A 109 3.86 -7.07 -5.00
CA ARG A 109 2.52 -7.52 -5.38
C ARG A 109 2.44 -8.01 -6.83
N LEU A 110 3.06 -7.29 -7.77
CA LEU A 110 3.09 -7.73 -9.17
C LEU A 110 3.87 -9.05 -9.32
N GLY A 111 5.00 -9.20 -8.62
CA GLY A 111 5.76 -10.45 -8.58
C GLY A 111 4.91 -11.62 -8.10
N ILE A 112 4.27 -11.49 -6.94
CA ILE A 112 3.41 -12.53 -6.35
C ILE A 112 2.27 -12.91 -7.30
N LEU A 113 1.62 -11.91 -7.92
CA LEU A 113 0.52 -12.16 -8.87
C LEU A 113 1.00 -12.83 -10.17
N THR A 114 2.21 -12.55 -10.62
CA THR A 114 2.80 -13.22 -11.78
C THR A 114 3.12 -14.68 -11.47
N GLU A 115 3.72 -14.97 -10.32
CA GLU A 115 4.02 -16.35 -9.87
C GLU A 115 2.76 -17.20 -9.72
N GLN A 116 1.66 -16.61 -9.25
CA GLN A 116 0.35 -17.28 -9.16
C GLN A 116 -0.28 -17.55 -10.53
N GLY A 117 0.08 -16.80 -11.57
CA GLY A 117 -0.46 -16.92 -12.92
C GLY A 117 0.26 -17.92 -13.83
N GLU A 118 1.50 -18.29 -13.51
CA GLU A 118 2.31 -19.24 -14.30
C GLU A 118 1.98 -20.73 -14.01
N GLY A 119 0.99 -20.99 -13.14
CA GLY A 119 0.56 -22.34 -12.75
C GLY A 119 -0.80 -22.81 -13.32
N SER A 120 -1.33 -22.17 -14.39
CA SER A 120 -2.61 -22.54 -15.02
C SER A 120 -2.45 -23.14 -16.42
#